data_AF-A0A285NEM3-F1
#
_entry.id   AF-A0A285NEM3-F1
#
_cell.length_a   1.000
_cell.length_b   1.000
_cell.length_c   1.000
_cell.angle_alpha   90.00
_cell.angle_beta   90.00
_cell.angle_gamma   90.00
#
_symmetry.space_group_name_H-M   'P 1'
#
loop_
_entity.id
_entity.type
_entity.pdbx_description
1 polymer ?
#
loop_
_entity_poly.entity_id
_entity_poly.type
_entity_poly.pdbx_seq_one_letter_code
_entity_poly.pdbx_strand_id
1 'polypeptide(L)'
;MSEEKKAYPFALVGFFVTEKNINEAFRTDVTPEELEQIRELLKKLIFAEGVDVAIAPFVVPPDQVNDALQQLAEVVFTPEEGKDN
;
A
#
# COMPACT_ATOMS: atom_id res chain seq x y z
N MET A 1 23.96 -10.85 -16.75
CA MET A 1 22.66 -10.32 -17.16
C MET A 1 22.07 -9.68 -15.93
N SER A 2 21.82 -8.37 -15.96
CA SER A 2 21.15 -7.70 -14.84
C SER A 2 19.72 -8.23 -14.84
N GLU A 3 19.34 -9.03 -13.84
CA GLU A 3 17.94 -9.43 -13.68
C GLU A 3 17.14 -8.14 -13.51
N GLU A 4 16.28 -7.83 -14.49
CA GLU A 4 15.37 -6.69 -14.40
C GLU A 4 14.50 -6.88 -13.14
N LYS A 5 14.59 -5.91 -12.22
CA LYS A 5 13.73 -5.89 -11.05
C LYS A 5 12.28 -5.74 -11.49
N LYS A 6 11.42 -6.67 -11.08
CA LYS A 6 9.99 -6.64 -11.36
C LYS A 6 9.22 -6.15 -10.15
N ALA A 7 8.35 -5.18 -10.33
CA ALA A 7 7.43 -4.71 -9.30
C ALA A 7 6.06 -5.35 -9.52
N TYR A 8 5.50 -5.93 -8.45
CA TYR A 8 4.16 -6.51 -8.46
C TYR A 8 3.30 -5.81 -7.40
N PRO A 9 2.16 -5.21 -7.78
CA PRO A 9 1.23 -4.67 -6.79
C PRO A 9 0.61 -5.83 -6.00
N PHE A 10 0.43 -5.62 -4.70
CA PHE A 10 -0.31 -6.54 -3.83
C PHE A 10 -1.26 -5.74 -2.94
N ALA A 11 -2.38 -6.35 -2.54
CA ALA A 11 -3.37 -5.76 -1.66
C ALA A 11 -3.67 -6.71 -0.50
N LEU A 12 -3.81 -6.15 0.70
CA LEU A 12 -4.30 -6.86 1.88
C LEU A 12 -5.69 -6.34 2.21
N VAL A 13 -6.69 -7.20 2.11
CA VAL A 13 -8.09 -6.88 2.39
C VAL A 13 -8.47 -7.44 3.75
N GLY A 14 -8.90 -6.58 4.66
CA GLY A 14 -9.36 -6.95 5.99
C GLY A 14 -10.75 -6.39 6.27
N PHE A 15 -11.49 -7.07 7.14
CA PHE A 15 -12.75 -6.57 7.69
C PHE A 15 -12.59 -6.40 9.19
N PHE A 16 -13.15 -5.33 9.73
CA PHE A 16 -13.30 -5.12 11.16
C PHE A 16 -14.77 -4.80 11.46
N VAL A 17 -15.22 -5.12 12.66
CA VAL A 17 -16.59 -4.85 13.11
C VAL A 17 -16.51 -3.87 14.27
N THR A 18 -17.33 -2.83 14.23
CA THR A 18 -17.37 -1.79 15.26
C THR A 18 -18.77 -1.22 15.38
N GLU A 19 -19.12 -0.75 16.58
CA GLU A 19 -20.31 0.08 16.82
C GLU A 19 -20.01 1.58 16.66
N LYS A 20 -18.72 1.95 16.54
CA LYS A 20 -18.25 3.33 16.36
C LYS A 20 -18.44 3.81 14.92
N ASN A 21 -18.49 5.12 14.73
CA ASN A 21 -18.45 5.71 13.39
C ASN A 21 -17.10 5.42 12.70
N ILE A 22 -17.10 5.35 11.36
CA ILE A 22 -15.89 5.07 10.55
C ILE A 22 -14.74 6.03 10.85
N ASN A 23 -15.01 7.32 11.05
CA ASN A 23 -13.99 8.33 11.33
C ASN A 23 -13.38 8.20 12.74
N GLU A 24 -14.06 7.49 13.65
CA GLU A 24 -13.60 7.21 15.01
C GLU A 24 -13.01 5.80 15.15
N ALA A 25 -13.24 4.94 14.15
CA ALA A 25 -12.76 3.57 14.13
C ALA A 25 -11.29 3.49 13.72
N PHE A 26 -10.81 4.45 12.91
CA PHE A 26 -9.42 4.53 12.50
C PHE A 26 -8.64 5.54 13.32
N ARG A 27 -7.41 5.16 13.70
CA ARG A 27 -6.42 6.11 14.21
C ARG A 27 -5.99 7.03 13.07
N THR A 28 -6.11 8.33 13.28
CA THR A 28 -5.68 9.36 12.32
C THR A 28 -4.24 9.80 12.56
N ASP A 29 -3.59 9.32 13.61
CA ASP A 29 -2.31 9.77 14.14
C ASP A 29 -1.19 8.71 14.03
N VAL A 30 -1.33 7.77 13.10
CA VAL A 30 -0.33 6.71 12.91
C VAL A 30 1.00 7.33 12.48
N THR A 31 2.06 7.11 13.26
CA THR A 31 3.37 7.70 12.98
C THR A 31 4.14 6.92 11.90
N PRO A 32 5.15 7.53 11.25
CA PRO A 32 6.03 6.83 10.31
C PRO A 32 6.70 5.58 10.91
N GLU A 33 7.10 5.63 12.19
CA GLU A 33 7.69 4.48 12.89
C GLU A 33 6.70 3.33 13.08
N GLU A 34 5.44 3.63 13.41
CA GLU A 34 4.39 2.61 13.53
C GLU A 34 4.08 1.96 12.17
N LEU A 35 4.07 2.74 11.08
CA LEU A 35 3.92 2.22 9.72
C LEU A 35 5.10 1.31 9.32
N GLU A 36 6.32 1.70 9.69
CA GLU A 36 7.52 0.91 9.44
C GLU A 36 7.46 -0.45 10.15
N GLN A 37 6.98 -0.48 11.40
CA GLN A 37 6.78 -1.72 12.14
C GLN A 37 5.79 -2.65 11.44
N ILE A 38 4.69 -2.10 10.91
CA ILE A 38 3.71 -2.88 10.14
C ILE A 38 4.35 -3.43 8.86
N ARG A 39 5.12 -2.61 8.14
CA ARG A 39 5.84 -3.02 6.92
C ARG A 39 6.80 -4.17 7.19
N GLU A 40 7.62 -4.06 8.23
CA GLU A 40 8.58 -5.10 8.61
C GLU A 40 7.87 -6.39 9.06
N LEU A 41 6.73 -6.28 9.75
CA LEU A 41 5.92 -7.43 10.11
C LEU A 41 5.39 -8.15 8.85
N LEU A 42 4.86 -7.41 7.89
CA LEU A 42 4.33 -7.96 6.65
C LEU A 42 5.45 -8.61 5.81
N LYS A 43 6.60 -7.95 5.69
CA LYS A 43 7.78 -8.48 5.01
C LYS A 43 8.20 -9.84 5.58
N LYS A 44 8.21 -9.98 6.91
CA LYS A 44 8.61 -11.21 7.60
C LYS A 44 7.58 -12.34 7.51
N LEU A 45 6.29 -12.01 7.48
CA LEU A 45 5.22 -13.00 7.59
C LEU A 45 4.66 -13.47 6.24
N ILE A 46 4.61 -12.59 5.25
CA ILE A 46 3.90 -12.85 3.98
C ILE A 46 4.87 -13.10 2.84
N PHE A 47 6.03 -12.44 2.84
CA PHE A 47 6.95 -12.46 1.71
C PHE A 47 8.16 -13.36 1.96
N ALA A 48 8.68 -13.94 0.88
CA ALA A 48 9.93 -14.70 0.93
C ALA A 48 11.14 -13.79 1.18
N GLU A 49 12.25 -14.38 1.62
CA GLU A 49 13.51 -13.66 1.81
C GLU A 49 13.94 -12.93 0.54
N GLY A 50 14.45 -11.70 0.69
CA GLY A 50 14.92 -10.87 -0.42
C GLY A 50 13.85 -10.03 -1.12
N VAL A 51 12.58 -10.11 -0.72
CA VAL A 51 11.51 -9.24 -1.24
C VAL A 51 11.49 -7.90 -0.50
N ASP A 52 11.57 -6.81 -1.24
CA ASP A 52 11.36 -5.47 -0.71
C ASP A 52 9.89 -5.06 -0.83
N VAL A 53 9.37 -4.48 0.26
CA VAL A 53 7.96 -4.13 0.40
C VAL A 53 7.88 -2.64 0.72
N ALA A 54 7.03 -1.92 0.01
CA ALA A 54 6.65 -0.54 0.32
C ALA A 54 5.15 -0.48 0.57
N ILE A 55 4.73 0.29 1.57
CA ILE A 55 3.32 0.46 1.94
C ILE A 55 3.05 1.96 2.03
N ALA A 56 1.97 2.40 1.40
CA ALA A 56 1.47 3.76 1.52
C ALA A 56 0.20 3.76 2.38
N PRO A 57 0.04 4.71 3.32
CA PRO A 57 -1.11 4.77 4.20
C PRO A 57 -2.31 5.37 3.45
N PHE A 58 -3.11 4.53 2.79
CA PHE A 58 -4.40 4.93 2.24
C PHE A 58 -5.51 4.13 2.93
N VAL A 59 -6.37 4.81 3.68
CA VAL A 59 -7.66 4.25 4.10
C VAL A 59 -8.61 4.48 2.94
N VAL A 60 -8.93 3.43 2.20
CA VAL A 60 -9.78 3.54 1.03
C VAL A 60 -11.20 3.08 1.39
N PRO A 61 -12.22 3.93 1.24
CA PRO A 61 -13.61 3.52 1.35
C PRO A 61 -13.92 2.31 0.45
N PRO A 62 -14.82 1.39 0.84
CA PRO A 62 -15.10 0.16 0.09
C PRO A 62 -15.48 0.39 -1.38
N ASP A 63 -16.16 1.51 -1.66
CA ASP A 63 -16.56 1.98 -2.98
C ASP A 63 -15.39 2.51 -3.83
N GLN A 64 -14.27 2.87 -3.21
CA GLN A 64 -13.11 3.50 -3.85
C GLN A 64 -11.90 2.56 -3.99
N VAL A 65 -12.01 1.29 -3.56
CA VAL A 65 -10.89 0.33 -3.57
C VAL A 65 -10.37 0.10 -4.99
N ASN A 66 -11.26 -0.01 -5.99
CA ASN A 66 -10.86 -0.16 -7.38
C ASN A 66 -10.09 1.05 -7.92
N ASP A 67 -10.54 2.26 -7.56
CA ASP A 67 -9.93 3.51 -8.00
C ASP A 67 -8.55 3.71 -7.34
N ALA A 68 -8.43 3.41 -6.05
CA ALA A 68 -7.15 3.48 -5.35
C ALA A 68 -6.14 2.45 -5.88
N LEU A 69 -6.59 1.24 -6.23
CA LEU A 69 -5.75 0.24 -6.89
C LEU A 69 -5.30 0.70 -8.29
N GLN A 70 -6.17 1.36 -9.05
CA GLN A 70 -5.80 1.96 -10.34
C GLN A 70 -4.79 3.10 -10.19
N GLN A 71 -4.98 4.02 -9.24
CA GLN A 71 -4.03 5.10 -8.98
C GLN A 71 -2.65 4.58 -8.53
N LEU A 72 -2.63 3.55 -7.68
CA LEU A 72 -1.37 2.90 -7.28
C LEU A 72 -0.69 2.23 -8.48
N ALA A 73 -1.46 1.59 -9.36
CA ALA A 73 -0.94 1.01 -10.59
C ALA A 73 -0.39 2.09 -11.54
N GLU A 74 -1.06 3.23 -11.71
CA GLU A 74 -0.58 4.34 -12.52
C GLU A 74 0.75 4.90 -12.00
N VAL A 75 0.91 5.07 -10.68
CA VAL A 75 2.17 5.54 -10.08
C VAL A 75 3.31 4.52 -10.26
N VAL A 76 3.00 3.22 -10.26
CA VAL A 76 4.00 2.14 -10.39
C VAL A 76 4.36 1.88 -11.86
N PHE A 77 3.42 2.03 -12.80
CA PHE A 77 3.57 1.64 -14.21
C PHE A 77 3.67 2.81 -15.20
N THR A 78 3.50 4.05 -14.76
CA THR A 78 3.75 5.23 -15.61
C THR A 78 5.19 5.70 -15.38
N PRO A 79 6.12 5.44 -16.30
CA PRO A 79 7.44 6.07 -16.23
C PRO A 79 7.25 7.58 -16.38
N GLU A 80 7.98 8.38 -15.60
CA GLU A 80 8.11 9.82 -15.85
C GLU A 80 8.80 10.05 -17.20
N GLU A 81 8.06 9.95 -18.30
CA GLU A 81 8.48 10.45 -19.60
C GLU A 81 7.36 11.34 -20.17
N GLY A 82 7.58 12.65 -20.12
CA GLY A 82 6.74 13.62 -20.82
C GLY A 82 6.34 14.89 -20.08
N LYS A 83 7.19 15.45 -19.21
CA LYS A 83 7.13 16.90 -18.89
C LYS A 83 8.25 17.63 -19.63
N ASP A 84 8.16 17.64 -20.95
CA ASP A 84 8.76 18.67 -21.80
C ASP A 84 7.94 18.75 -23.09
N ASN A 85 7.02 19.71 -23.12
CA ASN A 85 6.49 20.42 -24.30
C ASN A 85 5.60 21.57 -23.85
#